data_AF-A0A1G2K7S1-F1
#
_entry.id   AF-A0A1G2K7S1-F1
#
_cell.length_a   1.000
_cell.length_b   1.000
_cell.length_c   1.000
_cell.angle_alpha   90.00
_cell.angle_beta   90.00
_cell.angle_gamma   90.00
#
_symmetry.space_group_name_H-M   'P 1'
#
loop_
_entity.id
_entity.type
_entity.pdbx_description
1 polymer ?
#
loop_
_entity_poly.entity_id
_entity_poly.type
_entity_poly.pdbx_seq_one_letter_code
_entity_poly.pdbx_strand_id
1 'polypeptide(L)'
;MDVKEFAERTAREAGLRPDLIQNLIRCESEWKLDAKGDNGASYGILQFKAPTFALFSKKYGLEDLEIENPYHQIELASLMIRDGYIIHWKNCGKKLGLIK
;
A
#
# COMPACT_ATOMS: atom_id res chain seq x y z
N MET A 1 17.38 -7.54 -0.31
CA MET A 1 16.26 -7.21 -1.22
C MET A 1 15.87 -5.79 -0.92
N ASP A 2 15.84 -4.95 -1.94
CA ASP A 2 15.42 -3.57 -1.77
C ASP A 2 13.87 -3.44 -1.77
N VAL A 3 13.36 -2.27 -1.39
CA VAL A 3 11.91 -2.03 -1.28
C VAL A 3 11.19 -2.05 -2.63
N LYS A 4 11.88 -1.75 -3.74
CA LYS A 4 11.30 -1.75 -5.09
C LYS A 4 11.14 -3.18 -5.60
N GLU A 5 12.19 -3.99 -5.46
CA GLU A 5 12.19 -5.42 -5.74
C GLU A 5 11.12 -6.12 -4.91
N PHE A 6 11.00 -5.78 -3.63
CA PHE A 6 9.96 -6.32 -2.77
C PHE A 6 8.56 -5.95 -3.26
N ALA A 7 8.31 -4.67 -3.58
CA ALA A 7 7.02 -4.22 -4.12
C ALA A 7 6.64 -4.96 -5.41
N GLU A 8 7.60 -5.17 -6.31
CA GLU A 8 7.36 -5.93 -7.54
C GLU A 8 7.02 -7.39 -7.26
N ARG A 9 7.82 -8.04 -6.41
CA ARG A 9 7.65 -9.45 -6.08
C ARG A 9 6.31 -9.69 -5.40
N THR A 10 5.96 -8.90 -4.39
CA THR A 10 4.69 -9.03 -3.67
C THR A 10 3.49 -8.74 -4.58
N ALA A 11 3.60 -7.80 -5.52
CA ALA A 11 2.56 -7.58 -6.53
C ALA A 11 2.35 -8.83 -7.40
N ARG A 12 3.43 -9.47 -7.86
CA ARG A 12 3.36 -10.71 -8.66
C ARG A 12 2.74 -11.86 -7.86
N GLU A 13 3.17 -12.05 -6.61
CA GLU A 13 2.63 -13.08 -5.70
C GLU A 13 1.13 -12.88 -5.42
N ALA A 14 0.67 -11.63 -5.38
CA ALA A 14 -0.74 -11.29 -5.24
C ALA A 14 -1.54 -11.37 -6.56
N GLY A 15 -0.93 -11.75 -7.69
CA GLY A 15 -1.60 -11.82 -8.99
C GLY A 15 -1.89 -10.47 -9.63
N LEU A 16 -1.20 -9.41 -9.19
CA LEU A 16 -1.32 -8.05 -9.71
C LEU A 16 -0.32 -7.79 -10.84
N ARG A 17 -0.49 -6.66 -11.56
CA ARG A 17 0.56 -6.19 -12.47
C ARG A 17 1.83 -5.88 -11.65
N PRO A 18 3.03 -6.28 -12.11
CA PRO A 18 4.27 -6.13 -11.34
C PRO A 18 4.59 -4.69 -10.93
N ASP A 19 4.20 -3.73 -11.78
CA ASP A 19 4.44 -2.31 -11.58
C ASP A 19 3.35 -1.62 -10.76
N LEU A 20 2.25 -2.30 -10.41
CA LEU A 20 1.08 -1.67 -9.78
C LEU A 20 1.44 -1.04 -8.44
N ILE A 21 2.06 -1.81 -7.54
CA ILE A 21 2.42 -1.31 -6.20
C ILE A 21 3.50 -0.23 -6.31
N GLN A 22 4.48 -0.39 -7.20
CA GLN A 22 5.51 0.64 -7.44
C GLN A 22 4.90 1.96 -7.93
N ASN A 23 3.94 1.89 -8.86
CA ASN A 23 3.24 3.06 -9.37
C ASN A 23 2.38 3.73 -8.29
N LEU A 24 1.76 2.93 -7.43
CA LEU A 24 0.98 3.44 -6.29
C LEU A 24 1.88 4.14 -5.29
N ILE A 25 2.97 3.51 -4.85
CA ILE A 25 3.99 4.11 -3.97
C ILE A 25 4.49 5.44 -4.53
N ARG A 26 4.86 5.45 -5.82
CA ARG A 26 5.35 6.67 -6.47
C ARG A 26 4.31 7.79 -6.40
N CYS A 27 3.03 7.46 -6.57
CA CYS A 27 1.96 8.44 -6.51
C CYS A 27 1.67 8.93 -5.07
N GLU A 28 1.72 8.04 -4.08
CA GLU A 28 1.36 8.34 -2.70
C GLU A 28 2.45 9.10 -1.95
N SER A 29 3.71 8.71 -2.10
CA SER A 29 4.80 9.25 -1.28
C SER A 29 6.03 9.70 -2.07
N GLU A 30 6.06 9.51 -3.39
CA GLU A 30 7.28 9.67 -4.20
C GLU A 30 8.46 8.84 -3.65
N TRP A 31 8.17 7.65 -3.09
CA TRP A 31 9.15 6.77 -2.43
C TRP A 31 9.73 7.30 -1.11
N LYS A 32 9.11 8.30 -0.48
CA LYS A 32 9.51 8.77 0.86
C LYS A 32 8.98 7.80 1.92
N LEU A 33 9.89 7.10 2.58
CA LEU A 33 9.56 6.02 3.52
C LEU A 33 8.83 6.51 4.77
N ASP A 34 9.11 7.73 5.21
CA ASP A 34 8.62 8.37 6.42
C ASP A 34 7.57 9.46 6.13
N ALA A 35 7.00 9.47 4.91
CA ALA A 35 6.03 10.48 4.50
C ALA A 35 4.82 10.55 5.45
N LYS A 36 4.45 11.78 5.83
CA LYS A 36 3.25 12.07 6.62
C LYS A 36 2.30 12.94 5.80
N GLY A 37 1.13 12.40 5.49
CA GLY A 37 0.05 13.09 4.77
C GLY A 37 -1.16 13.36 5.66
N ASP A 38 -2.14 14.07 5.10
CA ASP A 38 -3.43 14.36 5.77
C ASP A 38 -3.29 14.92 7.19
N ASN A 39 -2.41 15.91 7.40
CA ASN A 39 -2.10 16.49 8.72
C ASN A 39 -1.62 15.44 9.75
N GLY A 40 -0.95 14.39 9.29
CA GLY A 40 -0.43 13.30 10.14
C GLY A 40 -1.35 12.09 10.28
N ALA A 41 -2.43 12.01 9.51
CA ALA A 41 -3.37 10.88 9.53
C ALA A 41 -3.01 9.74 8.56
N SER A 42 -2.06 9.98 7.63
CA SER A 42 -1.62 9.03 6.61
C SER A 42 -0.11 8.79 6.70
N TYR A 43 0.31 7.53 6.68
CA TYR A 43 1.63 7.08 7.12
C TYR A 43 2.43 6.38 6.01
N GLY A 44 3.70 6.76 5.89
CA GLY A 44 4.75 6.05 5.19
C GLY A 44 4.55 5.91 3.68
N ILE A 45 5.17 4.87 3.12
CA ILE A 45 5.40 4.73 1.68
C ILE A 45 4.11 4.62 0.84
N LEU A 46 3.02 4.10 1.42
CA LEU A 46 1.70 3.96 0.80
C LEU A 46 0.64 4.86 1.42
N GLN A 47 1.01 5.82 2.29
CA GLN A 47 0.09 6.78 2.90
C GLN A 47 -1.13 6.12 3.55
N PHE A 48 -0.92 5.00 4.25
CA PHE A 48 -2.00 4.28 4.92
C PHE A 48 -2.61 5.11 6.05
N LYS A 49 -3.93 5.02 6.23
CA LYS A 49 -4.59 5.51 7.45
C LYS A 49 -4.55 4.44 8.53
N ALA A 50 -4.21 4.81 9.76
CA ALA A 50 -4.10 3.87 10.88
C ALA A 50 -5.34 2.98 11.09
N PRO A 51 -6.60 3.50 11.04
CA PRO A 51 -7.79 2.66 11.18
C PRO A 51 -7.95 1.65 10.03
N THR A 52 -7.58 2.04 8.81
CA THR A 52 -7.64 1.15 7.64
C THR A 52 -6.60 0.06 7.75
N PHE A 53 -5.36 0.41 8.11
CA PHE A 53 -4.28 -0.55 8.32
C PHE A 53 -4.68 -1.59 9.37
N ALA A 54 -5.09 -1.14 10.56
CA ALA A 54 -5.52 -2.05 11.64
C ALA A 54 -6.69 -2.96 11.25
N LEU A 55 -7.70 -2.41 10.55
CA LEU A 55 -8.86 -3.18 10.09
C LEU A 55 -8.44 -4.32 9.15
N PHE A 56 -7.60 -4.02 8.15
CA PHE A 56 -7.23 -5.01 7.14
C PHE A 56 -6.16 -5.99 7.62
N SER A 57 -5.21 -5.55 8.46
CA SER A 57 -4.27 -6.46 9.14
C SER A 57 -5.05 -7.52 9.92
N LYS A 58 -6.05 -7.11 10.70
CA LYS A 58 -6.94 -8.04 11.42
C LYS A 58 -7.76 -8.92 10.47
N LYS A 59 -8.30 -8.33 9.39
CA LYS A 59 -9.10 -9.07 8.40
C LYS A 59 -8.32 -10.22 7.74
N TYR A 60 -7.03 -10.01 7.50
CA TYR A 60 -6.15 -11.01 6.89
C TYR A 60 -5.40 -11.90 7.89
N GLY A 61 -5.61 -11.71 9.21
CA GLY A 61 -4.92 -12.49 10.24
C GLY A 61 -3.43 -12.17 10.36
N LEU A 62 -3.03 -10.93 10.04
CA LEU A 62 -1.65 -10.45 10.12
C LEU A 62 -1.49 -9.63 11.40
N GLU A 63 -1.11 -10.27 12.50
CA GLU A 63 -1.14 -9.67 13.84
C GLU A 63 0.10 -8.84 14.19
N ASP A 64 1.20 -9.01 13.45
CA ASP A 64 2.50 -8.38 13.72
C ASP A 64 2.90 -7.29 12.71
N LEU A 65 1.92 -6.75 11.96
CA LEU A 65 2.21 -5.68 11.00
C LEU A 65 2.35 -4.33 11.69
N GLU A 66 3.49 -3.70 11.43
CA GLU A 66 3.81 -2.33 11.84
C GLU A 66 3.51 -1.34 10.71
N ILE A 67 2.66 -0.33 10.97
CA ILE A 67 2.28 0.65 9.95
C ILE A 67 3.46 1.50 9.46
N GLU A 68 4.47 1.75 10.26
CA GLU A 68 5.64 2.56 9.84
C GLU A 68 6.65 1.74 9.02
N ASN A 69 6.49 0.42 8.97
CA ASN A 69 7.36 -0.46 8.20
C ASN A 69 6.88 -0.55 6.74
N PRO A 70 7.69 -0.11 5.76
CA PRO A 70 7.29 -0.06 4.36
C PRO A 70 7.01 -1.46 3.78
N TYR A 71 7.67 -2.51 4.26
CA TYR A 71 7.44 -3.88 3.81
C TYR A 71 6.05 -4.38 4.24
N HIS A 72 5.66 -4.11 5.49
CA HIS A 72 4.34 -4.45 5.99
C HIS A 72 3.23 -3.69 5.26
N GLN A 73 3.45 -2.41 4.92
CA GLN A 73 2.52 -1.66 4.08
C GLN A 73 2.36 -2.29 2.68
N ILE A 74 3.46 -2.69 2.05
CA ILE A 74 3.44 -3.31 0.72
C ILE A 74 2.68 -4.64 0.74
N GLU A 75 2.93 -5.48 1.74
CA GLU A 75 2.24 -6.76 1.93
C GLU A 75 0.74 -6.54 2.07
N LEU A 76 0.34 -5.69 3.01
CA LEU A 76 -1.07 -5.43 3.28
C LEU A 76 -1.77 -4.82 2.06
N ALA A 77 -1.16 -3.83 1.41
CA ALA A 77 -1.73 -3.19 0.23
C ALA A 77 -1.89 -4.17 -0.94
N SER A 78 -0.95 -5.08 -1.14
CA SER A 78 -1.03 -6.08 -2.20
C SER A 78 -2.22 -7.01 -2.01
N LEU A 79 -2.46 -7.48 -0.78
CA LEU A 79 -3.64 -8.29 -0.43
C LEU A 79 -4.94 -7.51 -0.60
N MET A 80 -4.96 -6.26 -0.13
CA MET A 80 -6.12 -5.37 -0.27
C MET A 80 -6.49 -5.15 -1.73
N ILE A 81 -5.50 -4.87 -2.58
CA ILE A 81 -5.74 -4.56 -4.00
C ILE A 81 -6.17 -5.81 -4.76
N ARG A 82 -5.57 -6.97 -4.46
CA ARG A 82 -6.02 -8.27 -4.99
C ARG A 82 -7.52 -8.50 -4.76
N ASP A 83 -8.01 -8.13 -3.58
CA ASP A 83 -9.40 -8.33 -3.19
C ASP A 83 -10.32 -7.13 -3.53
N GLY A 84 -9.86 -6.18 -4.35
CA GLY A 84 -10.67 -5.07 -4.86
C GLY A 84 -10.74 -3.83 -3.97
N TYR A 85 -9.92 -3.72 -2.93
CA TYR A 85 -9.93 -2.59 -1.97
C TYR A 85 -9.04 -1.41 -2.38
N ILE A 86 -8.74 -1.23 -3.67
CA ILE A 86 -7.96 -0.09 -4.18
C ILE A 86 -8.60 1.27 -3.86
N ILE A 87 -9.90 1.30 -3.54
CA ILE A 87 -10.65 2.51 -3.18
C ILE A 87 -10.09 3.26 -1.96
N HIS A 88 -9.30 2.59 -1.10
CA HIS A 88 -8.61 3.25 0.02
C HIS A 88 -7.52 4.21 -0.43
N TRP A 89 -7.00 4.06 -1.65
CA TRP A 89 -6.09 5.00 -2.31
C TRP A 89 -6.82 5.79 -3.39
N LYS A 90 -7.97 6.36 -3.07
CA LYS A 90 -8.91 6.94 -4.05
C LYS A 90 -8.26 7.88 -5.07
N ASN A 91 -7.41 8.81 -4.60
CA ASN A 91 -6.81 9.82 -5.47
C ASN A 91 -5.79 9.21 -6.44
N CYS A 92 -4.86 8.40 -5.94
CA CYS A 92 -3.87 7.73 -6.78
C CYS A 92 -4.48 6.59 -7.61
N GLY A 93 -5.42 5.84 -7.06
CA GLY A 93 -6.19 4.82 -7.78
C GLY A 93 -6.92 5.42 -9.00
N LYS A 94 -7.48 6.63 -8.90
CA LYS A 94 -8.03 7.36 -10.05
C LYS A 94 -6.94 7.78 -11.04
N LYS A 95 -5.84 8.39 -10.58
CA LYS A 95 -4.72 8.81 -11.45
C LYS A 95 -4.12 7.64 -12.23
N LEU A 96 -4.10 6.45 -11.64
CA LEU A 96 -3.56 5.22 -12.23
C LEU A 96 -4.59 4.44 -13.06
N GLY A 97 -5.84 4.93 -13.18
CA GLY A 97 -6.90 4.25 -13.92
C GLY A 97 -7.38 2.93 -13.30
N LEU A 98 -7.14 2.74 -12.00
CA LEU A 98 -7.56 1.55 -11.23
C LEU A 98 -8.97 1.70 -10.64
N ILE A 99 -9.47 2.93 -10.58
CA ILE A 99 -10.82 3.27 -10.11
C ILE A 99 -11.52 4.04 -11.24
N LYS A 100 -12.71 3.59 -11.62
CA LYS A 100 -13.56 4.26 -12.61
C LYS A 100 -14.38 5.39 -11.97
#